data_AF-Q0V7C5-F1
#
_entry.id   AF-Q0V7C5-F1
#
_cell.length_a   1.000
_cell.length_b   1.000
_cell.length_c   1.000
_cell.angle_alpha   90.00
_cell.angle_beta   90.00
_cell.angle_gamma   90.00
#
_symmetry.space_group_name_H-M   'P 1'
#
loop_
_entity.id
_entity.type
_entity.pdbx_description
1 polymer ?
#
loop_
_entity_poly.entity_id
_entity_poly.type
_entity_poly.pdbx_seq_one_letter_code
_entity_poly.pdbx_strand_id
1 'polypeptide(L)'
;MDDNGLPMDDRTKALADNYRNHPRIYPQLEQYATFRHGLRSIYLSMDFIAYMHFFKVSVGSFKQYLLPGSISYEIFEELPNLNQITFRLPRKPQQGWRDMPEQPGPPLFFPDFPCPRILHRLIYDCIAAVLTLYPLVEVNGFIDADEKDRYESLRAAAIQDREWSPDELAELYTECGGGVKLEEPVQPGSWLVEDGEEEQNESISRQAPESMAGQAHDEKPEDDFFPPKCRCAEQCSQVFYEKEKKRRIYRVTGGGYY
;
A
#
# COMPACT_ATOMS: atom_id res chain seq x y z
N MET A 1 21.31 -26.92 -23.57
CA MET A 1 20.09 -26.48 -24.29
C MET A 1 19.63 -25.27 -23.53
N ASP A 2 19.62 -24.13 -24.20
CA ASP A 2 19.36 -22.83 -23.59
C ASP A 2 17.95 -22.85 -22.99
N ASP A 3 17.90 -22.74 -21.66
CA ASP A 3 16.69 -22.72 -20.87
C ASP A 3 16.03 -21.36 -21.11
N ASN A 4 15.36 -21.22 -22.25
CA ASN A 4 14.47 -20.11 -22.51
C ASN A 4 13.46 -20.15 -21.37
N GLY A 5 13.48 -19.20 -20.43
CA GLY A 5 12.67 -19.14 -19.19
C GLY A 5 11.14 -19.13 -19.36
N LEU A 6 10.65 -19.69 -20.47
CA LEU A 6 9.28 -20.05 -20.76
C LEU A 6 8.99 -21.43 -20.16
N PRO A 7 7.93 -21.56 -19.36
CA PRO A 7 7.52 -22.84 -18.81
C PRO A 7 7.04 -23.78 -19.94
N MET A 8 7.56 -25.01 -19.96
CA MET A 8 7.29 -26.03 -20.99
C MET A 8 6.42 -27.19 -20.47
N ASP A 9 6.35 -27.35 -19.15
CA ASP A 9 5.60 -28.40 -18.45
C ASP A 9 4.83 -27.84 -17.24
N ASP A 10 3.94 -28.63 -16.66
CA ASP A 10 3.13 -28.20 -15.52
C ASP A 10 3.98 -27.84 -14.28
N ARG A 11 5.14 -28.49 -14.14
CA ARG A 11 6.09 -28.22 -13.04
C ARG A 11 6.75 -26.86 -13.19
N THR A 12 7.34 -26.55 -14.35
CA THR A 12 7.95 -25.23 -14.62
C THR A 12 6.90 -24.13 -14.61
N LYS A 13 5.66 -24.42 -15.02
CA LYS A 13 4.54 -23.50 -14.88
C LYS A 13 4.23 -23.17 -13.42
N ALA A 14 4.16 -24.18 -12.54
CA ALA A 14 3.97 -23.94 -11.11
C ALA A 14 5.12 -23.12 -10.50
N LEU A 15 6.37 -23.37 -10.90
CA LEU A 15 7.52 -22.55 -10.49
C LEU A 15 7.42 -21.10 -10.98
N ALA A 16 7.03 -20.90 -12.24
CA ALA A 16 6.81 -19.58 -12.81
C ALA A 16 5.68 -18.83 -12.09
N ASP A 17 4.57 -19.51 -11.75
CA ASP A 17 3.47 -18.94 -11.00
C ASP A 17 3.87 -18.58 -9.56
N ASN A 18 4.70 -19.41 -8.91
CA ASN A 18 5.26 -19.11 -7.59
C ASN A 18 6.15 -17.86 -7.63
N TYR A 19 7.05 -17.76 -8.63
CA TYR A 19 7.89 -16.57 -8.78
C TYR A 19 7.07 -15.32 -9.10
N ARG A 20 6.07 -15.45 -9.98
CA ARG A 20 5.18 -14.34 -10.38
C ARG A 20 4.46 -13.71 -9.19
N ASN A 21 3.99 -14.53 -8.24
CA ASN A 21 3.22 -14.06 -7.09
C ASN A 21 4.12 -13.70 -5.89
N HIS A 22 5.29 -14.33 -5.77
CA HIS A 22 6.17 -14.16 -4.62
C HIS A 22 7.64 -14.02 -5.02
N PRO A 23 7.99 -13.01 -5.84
CA PRO A 23 9.35 -12.89 -6.39
C PRO A 23 10.42 -12.63 -5.33
N ARG A 24 10.04 -12.00 -4.20
CA ARG A 24 10.93 -11.76 -3.06
C ARG A 24 11.22 -13.02 -2.24
N ILE A 25 10.29 -13.98 -2.23
CA ILE A 25 10.43 -15.23 -1.48
C ILE A 25 11.25 -16.25 -2.28
N TYR A 26 11.16 -16.21 -3.60
CA TYR A 26 11.83 -17.17 -4.50
C TYR A 26 12.83 -16.49 -5.47
N PRO A 27 13.86 -15.76 -4.98
CA PRO A 27 14.80 -15.06 -5.85
C PRO A 27 15.56 -16.01 -6.81
N GLN A 28 15.76 -17.27 -6.43
CA GLN A 28 16.38 -18.30 -7.26
C GLN A 28 15.60 -18.65 -8.53
N LEU A 29 14.32 -18.24 -8.62
CA LEU A 29 13.46 -18.47 -9.79
C LEU A 29 13.46 -17.26 -10.75
N GLU A 30 14.46 -16.39 -10.67
CA GLU A 30 14.59 -15.18 -11.51
C GLU A 30 14.54 -15.43 -13.02
N GLN A 31 14.87 -16.64 -13.47
CA GLN A 31 14.73 -17.06 -14.86
C GLN A 31 13.29 -16.96 -15.40
N TYR A 32 12.28 -16.99 -14.53
CA TYR A 32 10.88 -16.79 -14.89
C TYR A 32 10.43 -15.32 -14.80
N ALA A 33 11.38 -14.38 -14.67
CA ALA A 33 11.05 -12.97 -14.59
C ALA A 33 10.41 -12.43 -15.87
N THR A 34 9.17 -12.00 -15.73
CA THR A 34 8.47 -11.19 -16.73
C THR A 34 8.84 -9.71 -16.64
N PHE A 35 8.48 -8.93 -17.67
CA PHE A 35 8.67 -7.47 -17.72
C PHE A 35 8.17 -6.74 -16.46
N ARG A 36 7.09 -7.25 -15.85
CA ARG A 36 6.53 -6.71 -14.61
C ARG A 36 7.57 -6.63 -13.49
N HIS A 37 8.43 -7.63 -13.34
CA HIS A 37 9.44 -7.65 -12.29
C HIS A 37 10.56 -6.62 -12.52
N GLY A 38 10.72 -6.12 -13.75
CA GLY A 38 11.65 -5.05 -14.10
C GLY A 38 11.14 -3.64 -13.83
N LEU A 39 9.90 -3.47 -13.37
CA LEU A 39 9.33 -2.16 -13.07
C LEU A 39 10.01 -1.52 -11.86
N ARG A 40 10.63 -0.35 -12.07
CA ARG A 40 11.37 0.39 -11.03
C ARG A 40 10.62 1.58 -10.45
N SER A 41 9.67 2.13 -11.21
CA SER A 41 8.91 3.31 -10.82
C SER A 41 7.45 3.15 -11.23
N ILE A 42 6.54 3.53 -10.34
CA ILE A 42 5.11 3.54 -10.58
C ILE A 42 4.54 4.91 -10.23
N TYR A 43 3.63 5.39 -11.08
CA TYR A 43 2.85 6.59 -10.85
C TYR A 43 1.36 6.23 -10.77
N LEU A 44 0.70 6.57 -9.67
CA LEU A 44 -0.72 6.30 -9.44
C LEU A 44 -1.50 7.59 -9.21
N SER A 45 -2.63 7.71 -9.92
CA SER A 45 -3.57 8.82 -9.79
C SER A 45 -4.98 8.25 -9.86
N MET A 46 -5.65 8.22 -8.72
CA MET A 46 -7.00 7.64 -8.56
C MET A 46 -7.96 8.67 -7.96
N ASP A 47 -9.25 8.35 -7.90
CA ASP A 47 -10.22 9.12 -7.14
C ASP A 47 -10.20 8.73 -5.65
N PHE A 48 -11.00 9.39 -4.82
CA PHE A 48 -11.01 9.13 -3.37
C PHE A 48 -11.44 7.69 -3.04
N ILE A 49 -12.49 7.20 -3.68
CA ILE A 49 -13.04 5.86 -3.42
C ILE A 49 -12.01 4.79 -3.78
N ALA A 50 -11.41 4.88 -4.97
CA ALA A 50 -10.40 3.95 -5.41
C ALA A 50 -9.15 3.99 -4.51
N TYR A 51 -8.71 5.17 -4.04
CA TYR A 51 -7.65 5.25 -3.05
C TYR A 51 -8.01 4.58 -1.72
N MET A 52 -9.23 4.81 -1.22
CA MET A 52 -9.67 4.22 0.04
C MET A 52 -9.76 2.68 -0.05
N HIS A 53 -10.24 2.13 -1.17
CA HIS A 53 -10.21 0.69 -1.39
C HIS A 53 -8.78 0.15 -1.57
N PHE A 54 -7.96 0.81 -2.37
CA PHE A 54 -6.59 0.39 -2.65
C PHE A 54 -5.75 0.30 -1.37
N PHE A 55 -5.94 1.23 -0.43
CA PHE A 55 -5.27 1.24 0.88
C PHE A 55 -6.05 0.52 1.99
N LYS A 56 -7.17 -0.13 1.67
CA LYS A 56 -8.03 -0.84 2.63
C LYS A 56 -8.38 0.02 3.86
N VAL A 57 -8.77 1.28 3.63
CA VAL A 57 -9.12 2.24 4.70
C VAL A 57 -10.26 1.65 5.54
N SER A 58 -10.04 1.53 6.85
CA SER A 58 -10.98 0.86 7.78
C SER A 58 -11.69 1.83 8.73
N VAL A 59 -11.62 3.14 8.47
CA VAL A 59 -12.19 4.19 9.32
C VAL A 59 -13.72 4.20 9.24
N GLY A 60 -14.38 4.29 10.40
CA GLY A 60 -15.83 4.41 10.54
C GLY A 60 -16.62 3.36 9.73
N SER A 61 -17.71 3.80 9.10
CA SER A 61 -18.56 2.92 8.28
C SER A 61 -17.91 2.43 6.98
N PHE A 62 -16.79 3.00 6.52
CA PHE A 62 -16.17 2.62 5.24
C PHE A 62 -15.70 1.15 5.21
N LYS A 63 -15.31 0.61 6.37
CA LYS A 63 -14.87 -0.79 6.51
C LYS A 63 -15.89 -1.80 5.94
N GLN A 64 -17.18 -1.49 6.05
CA GLN A 64 -18.28 -2.37 5.58
C GLN A 64 -18.38 -2.41 4.05
N TYR A 65 -17.76 -1.45 3.36
CA TYR A 65 -17.83 -1.31 1.90
C TYR A 65 -16.57 -1.82 1.19
N LEU A 66 -15.60 -2.39 1.92
CA LEU A 66 -14.39 -2.94 1.31
C LEU A 66 -14.75 -4.07 0.32
N LEU A 67 -14.27 -3.94 -0.91
CA LEU A 67 -14.55 -4.89 -1.98
C LEU A 67 -13.58 -6.09 -1.90
N PRO A 68 -14.08 -7.31 -1.65
CA PRO A 68 -13.23 -8.50 -1.65
C PRO A 68 -12.64 -8.73 -3.04
N GLY A 69 -11.36 -9.11 -3.10
CA GLY A 69 -10.66 -9.37 -4.37
C GLY A 69 -10.28 -8.12 -5.18
N SER A 70 -10.51 -6.91 -4.67
CA SER A 70 -10.00 -5.69 -5.29
C SER A 70 -8.47 -5.61 -5.19
N ILE A 71 -7.83 -5.05 -6.22
CA ILE A 71 -6.38 -4.80 -6.21
C ILE A 71 -6.07 -3.79 -5.11
N SER A 72 -5.14 -4.16 -4.23
CA SER A 72 -4.70 -3.34 -3.10
C SER A 72 -3.19 -3.06 -3.15
N TYR A 73 -2.70 -2.24 -2.22
CA TYR A 73 -1.28 -1.88 -2.12
C TYR A 73 -0.32 -3.08 -1.99
N GLU A 74 -0.80 -4.25 -1.54
CA GLU A 74 -0.05 -5.50 -1.46
C GLU A 74 0.52 -5.93 -2.84
N ILE A 75 -0.09 -5.48 -3.94
CA ILE A 75 0.37 -5.73 -5.31
C ILE A 75 1.82 -5.26 -5.57
N PHE A 76 2.34 -4.35 -4.74
CA PHE A 76 3.71 -3.88 -4.84
C PHE A 76 4.73 -4.92 -4.37
N GLU A 77 4.34 -5.90 -3.53
CA GLU A 77 5.22 -6.99 -3.11
C GLU A 77 5.60 -7.92 -4.28
N GLU A 78 4.72 -8.01 -5.27
CA GLU A 78 4.94 -8.70 -6.54
C GLU A 78 5.90 -7.94 -7.49
N LEU A 79 6.43 -6.79 -7.07
CA LEU A 79 7.35 -5.94 -7.84
C LEU A 79 8.69 -5.82 -7.10
N PRO A 80 9.60 -6.78 -7.27
CA PRO A 80 10.82 -6.88 -6.46
C PRO A 80 11.76 -5.69 -6.66
N ASN A 81 11.78 -5.12 -7.87
CA ASN A 81 12.67 -4.01 -8.25
C ASN A 81 12.02 -2.62 -8.13
N LEU A 82 10.83 -2.52 -7.52
CA LEU A 82 10.12 -1.26 -7.37
C LEU A 82 10.82 -0.38 -6.33
N ASN A 83 11.39 0.73 -6.80
CA ASN A 83 12.15 1.66 -5.96
C ASN A 83 11.37 2.96 -5.69
N GLN A 84 10.60 3.43 -6.67
CA GLN A 84 9.88 4.70 -6.60
C GLN A 84 8.38 4.49 -6.77
N ILE A 85 7.60 5.06 -5.86
CA ILE A 85 6.14 5.09 -5.96
C ILE A 85 5.67 6.53 -5.81
N THR A 86 5.11 7.08 -6.88
CA THR A 86 4.57 8.43 -6.89
C THR A 86 3.04 8.39 -6.89
N PHE A 87 2.43 8.96 -5.87
CA PHE A 87 0.99 9.13 -5.76
C PHE A 87 0.60 10.56 -6.09
N ARG A 88 -0.53 10.73 -6.77
CA ARG A 88 -1.17 12.03 -6.93
C ARG A 88 -2.54 12.03 -6.27
N LEU A 89 -2.65 12.79 -5.19
CA LEU A 89 -3.89 12.97 -4.46
C LEU A 89 -5.03 13.49 -5.38
N PRO A 90 -6.28 13.04 -5.15
CA PRO A 90 -7.42 13.44 -5.95
C PRO A 90 -7.55 14.96 -6.03
N ARG A 91 -7.74 15.49 -7.24
CA ARG A 91 -7.98 16.92 -7.45
C ARG A 91 -9.48 17.20 -7.49
N LYS A 92 -9.84 18.48 -7.34
CA LYS A 92 -11.22 18.92 -7.44
C LYS A 92 -11.81 18.50 -8.80
N PRO A 93 -12.91 17.74 -8.82
CA PRO A 93 -13.62 17.41 -10.04
C PRO A 93 -14.22 18.68 -10.67
N GLN A 94 -14.44 18.66 -11.99
CA GLN A 94 -15.06 19.79 -12.70
C GLN A 94 -16.43 20.17 -12.13
N GLN A 95 -17.17 19.19 -11.61
CA GLN A 95 -18.50 19.35 -11.05
C GLN A 95 -18.51 19.73 -9.57
N GLY A 96 -17.34 19.98 -8.97
CA GLY A 96 -17.19 20.26 -7.54
C GLY A 96 -16.97 19.00 -6.70
N TRP A 97 -16.87 19.21 -5.40
CA TRP A 97 -16.71 18.13 -4.41
C TRP A 97 -18.08 17.56 -4.07
N ARG A 98 -18.46 16.50 -4.78
CA ARG A 98 -19.73 15.81 -4.60
C ARG A 98 -19.54 14.33 -4.90
N ASP A 99 -20.37 13.51 -4.28
CA ASP A 99 -20.43 12.09 -4.55
C ASP A 99 -20.88 11.85 -5.99
N MET A 100 -20.31 10.82 -6.62
CA MET A 100 -20.72 10.40 -7.96
C MET A 100 -22.00 9.56 -7.86
N PRO A 101 -22.91 9.64 -8.86
CA PRO A 101 -24.01 8.70 -8.97
C PRO A 101 -23.45 7.27 -8.96
N GLU A 102 -24.05 6.38 -8.18
CA GLU A 102 -23.71 4.95 -8.11
C GLU A 102 -22.28 4.64 -7.61
N GLN A 103 -21.63 5.56 -6.87
CA GLN A 103 -20.31 5.26 -6.31
C GLN A 103 -20.39 4.09 -5.31
N PRO A 104 -19.44 3.13 -5.33
CA PRO A 104 -19.39 2.07 -4.34
C PRO A 104 -18.86 2.63 -3.02
N GLY A 105 -19.71 2.67 -1.99
CA GLY A 105 -19.30 3.12 -0.64
C GLY A 105 -20.28 4.06 0.04
N PRO A 106 -19.92 4.57 1.22
CA PRO A 106 -20.69 5.60 1.90
C PRO A 106 -20.53 6.95 1.17
N PRO A 107 -21.42 7.92 1.42
CA PRO A 107 -21.20 9.29 0.98
C PRO A 107 -19.90 9.86 1.56
N LEU A 108 -19.05 10.44 0.71
CA LEU A 108 -17.77 11.03 1.09
C LEU A 108 -17.87 12.52 1.35
N PHE A 109 -18.87 13.20 0.79
CA PHE A 109 -18.97 14.65 0.85
C PHE A 109 -20.26 15.11 1.51
N PHE A 110 -20.13 15.95 2.54
CA PHE A 110 -21.29 16.68 3.06
C PHE A 110 -21.81 17.65 1.97
N PRO A 111 -23.12 17.66 1.65
CA PRO A 111 -23.65 18.43 0.52
C PRO A 111 -23.28 19.91 0.52
N ASP A 112 -23.36 20.56 1.69
CA ASP A 112 -23.12 22.00 1.82
C ASP A 112 -21.67 22.33 2.21
N PHE A 113 -20.97 21.39 2.85
CA PHE A 113 -19.65 21.62 3.46
C PHE A 113 -18.68 20.46 3.17
N PRO A 114 -18.33 20.22 1.90
CA PRO A 114 -17.42 19.14 1.55
C PRO A 114 -16.02 19.39 2.13
N CYS A 115 -15.42 18.34 2.71
CA CYS A 115 -14.08 18.41 3.30
C CYS A 115 -13.09 17.46 2.61
N PRO A 116 -12.60 17.79 1.40
CA PRO A 116 -11.58 17.01 0.72
C PRO A 116 -10.27 16.90 1.52
N ARG A 117 -9.96 17.86 2.41
CA ARG A 117 -8.76 17.81 3.26
C ARG A 117 -8.76 16.57 4.14
N ILE A 118 -9.84 16.32 4.87
CA ILE A 118 -9.96 15.13 5.73
C ILE A 118 -9.77 13.84 4.90
N LEU A 119 -10.39 13.76 3.72
CA LEU A 119 -10.24 12.60 2.85
C LEU A 119 -8.80 12.43 2.33
N HIS A 120 -8.10 13.51 1.99
CA HIS A 120 -6.67 13.46 1.65
C HIS A 120 -5.85 12.95 2.83
N ARG A 121 -6.15 13.39 4.06
CA ARG A 121 -5.45 12.92 5.27
C ARG A 121 -5.56 11.42 5.43
N LEU A 122 -6.77 10.87 5.35
CA LEU A 122 -6.97 9.42 5.44
C LEU A 122 -6.11 8.66 4.42
N ILE A 123 -6.01 9.17 3.19
CA ILE A 123 -5.21 8.54 2.14
C ILE A 123 -3.72 8.64 2.46
N TYR A 124 -3.18 9.83 2.72
CA TYR A 124 -1.74 9.98 2.91
C TYR A 124 -1.26 9.43 4.26
N ASP A 125 -2.11 9.40 5.29
CA ASP A 125 -1.82 8.76 6.58
C ASP A 125 -1.64 7.25 6.36
N CYS A 126 -2.53 6.62 5.58
CA CYS A 126 -2.36 5.22 5.16
C CYS A 126 -1.08 5.04 4.33
N ILE A 127 -0.83 5.88 3.32
CA ILE A 127 0.40 5.81 2.50
C ILE A 127 1.66 5.83 3.39
N ALA A 128 1.71 6.74 4.36
CA ALA A 128 2.83 6.88 5.28
C ALA A 128 3.04 5.61 6.12
N ALA A 129 1.96 4.99 6.59
CA ALA A 129 2.02 3.79 7.44
C ALA A 129 2.39 2.52 6.65
N VAL A 130 1.72 2.24 5.52
CA VAL A 130 1.90 0.94 4.82
C VAL A 130 3.10 0.89 3.88
N LEU A 131 3.56 2.02 3.33
CA LEU A 131 4.64 2.03 2.32
C LEU A 131 6.01 2.36 2.90
N THR A 132 6.22 2.04 4.18
CA THR A 132 7.52 2.21 4.88
C THR A 132 8.64 1.36 4.28
N LEU A 133 8.31 0.26 3.58
CA LEU A 133 9.28 -0.60 2.88
C LEU A 133 9.97 0.07 1.69
N TYR A 134 9.32 1.06 1.09
CA TYR A 134 9.79 1.62 -0.18
C TYR A 134 10.60 2.88 0.09
N PRO A 135 11.84 2.99 -0.43
CA PRO A 135 12.74 4.09 -0.08
C PRO A 135 12.20 5.43 -0.58
N LEU A 136 11.69 5.46 -1.82
CA LEU A 136 11.22 6.68 -2.48
C LEU A 136 9.70 6.63 -2.68
N VAL A 137 8.95 7.16 -1.72
CA VAL A 137 7.50 7.38 -1.86
C VAL A 137 7.23 8.87 -1.93
N GLU A 138 6.67 9.31 -3.05
CA GLU A 138 6.35 10.71 -3.29
C GLU A 138 4.83 10.89 -3.34
N VAL A 139 4.31 11.81 -2.55
CA VAL A 139 2.89 12.19 -2.62
C VAL A 139 2.80 13.61 -3.18
N ASN A 140 2.00 13.77 -4.23
CA ASN A 140 1.81 15.03 -4.92
C ASN A 140 0.36 15.48 -4.83
N GLY A 141 0.14 16.79 -4.93
CA GLY A 141 -1.22 17.35 -4.99
C GLY A 141 -1.81 17.75 -3.64
N PHE A 142 -0.97 17.97 -2.62
CA PHE A 142 -1.37 18.53 -1.34
C PHE A 142 -2.12 19.87 -1.46
N ILE A 143 -2.96 20.13 -0.47
CA ILE A 143 -3.82 21.31 -0.39
C ILE A 143 -3.02 22.56 -0.06
N ASP A 144 -1.95 22.45 0.70
CA ASP A 144 -1.07 23.52 1.14
C ASP A 144 0.29 22.91 1.55
N ALA A 145 1.22 23.74 2.02
CA ALA A 145 2.51 23.29 2.50
C ALA A 145 2.38 22.53 3.83
N ASP A 146 1.51 22.99 4.73
CA ASP A 146 1.31 22.39 6.05
C ASP A 146 0.89 20.90 5.95
N GLU A 147 0.00 20.54 5.02
CA GLU A 147 -0.38 19.13 4.79
C GLU A 147 0.79 18.31 4.23
N LYS A 148 1.67 18.92 3.43
CA LYS A 148 2.87 18.26 2.91
C LYS A 148 3.85 17.99 4.06
N ASP A 149 4.14 18.99 4.88
CA ASP A 149 5.06 18.89 6.01
C ASP A 149 4.55 17.87 7.06
N ARG A 150 3.22 17.83 7.27
CA ARG A 150 2.57 16.81 8.08
C ARG A 150 2.80 15.41 7.52
N TYR A 151 2.60 15.20 6.21
CA TYR A 151 2.85 13.90 5.59
C TYR A 151 4.32 13.48 5.75
N GLU A 152 5.26 14.39 5.50
CA GLU A 152 6.69 14.11 5.65
C GLU A 152 7.04 13.72 7.10
N SER A 153 6.45 14.40 8.08
CA SER A 153 6.62 14.09 9.51
C SER A 153 6.05 12.71 9.87
N LEU A 154 4.85 12.38 9.38
CA LEU A 154 4.21 11.08 9.61
C LEU A 154 4.98 9.94 8.98
N ARG A 155 5.50 10.13 7.76
CA ARG A 155 6.31 9.13 7.09
C ARG A 155 7.64 8.92 7.80
N ALA A 156 8.29 9.99 8.26
CA ALA A 156 9.52 9.87 9.04
C ALA A 156 9.29 9.08 10.34
N ALA A 157 8.21 9.38 11.07
CA ALA A 157 7.82 8.64 12.26
C ALA A 157 7.53 7.16 11.95
N ALA A 158 6.72 6.86 10.93
CA ALA A 158 6.41 5.47 10.56
C ALA A 158 7.62 4.66 10.09
N ILE A 159 8.62 5.30 9.48
CA ILE A 159 9.90 4.65 9.14
C ILE A 159 10.68 4.33 10.42
N GLN A 160 10.77 5.28 11.35
CA GLN A 160 11.44 5.08 12.64
C GLN A 160 10.76 3.99 13.47
N ASP A 161 9.43 3.97 13.54
CA ASP A 161 8.64 2.97 14.28
C ASP A 161 8.84 1.54 13.73
N ARG A 162 9.32 1.41 12.48
CA ARG A 162 9.61 0.13 11.85
C ARG A 162 11.05 -0.32 12.09
N GLU A 163 11.99 0.60 12.26
CA GLU A 163 13.37 0.26 12.56
C GLU A 163 13.42 -0.40 13.94
N TRP A 164 13.59 -1.72 13.97
CA TRP A 164 13.74 -2.43 15.23
C TRP A 164 14.94 -1.85 15.96
N SER A 165 14.74 -1.49 17.22
CA SER A 165 15.85 -1.09 18.06
C SER A 165 16.81 -2.28 18.22
N PRO A 166 18.12 -2.04 18.39
CA PRO A 166 19.08 -3.10 18.65
C PRO A 166 18.69 -4.01 19.82
N ASP A 167 17.99 -3.44 20.81
CA ASP A 167 17.52 -4.14 22.00
C ASP A 167 16.32 -5.05 21.70
N GLU A 168 15.33 -4.60 20.92
CA GLU A 168 14.21 -5.44 20.46
C GLU A 168 14.70 -6.58 19.55
N LEU A 169 15.70 -6.31 18.71
CA LEU A 169 16.32 -7.32 17.88
C LEU A 169 17.02 -8.36 18.78
N ALA A 170 17.80 -7.91 19.76
CA ALA A 170 18.47 -8.80 20.72
C ALA A 170 17.47 -9.64 21.55
N GLU A 171 16.36 -9.06 21.98
CA GLU A 171 15.28 -9.76 22.68
C GLU A 171 14.72 -10.90 21.83
N LEU A 172 14.45 -10.65 20.55
CA LEU A 172 13.96 -11.68 19.62
C LEU A 172 14.96 -12.84 19.45
N TYR A 173 16.27 -12.53 19.41
CA TYR A 173 17.31 -13.57 19.35
C TYR A 173 17.44 -14.35 20.68
N THR A 174 17.14 -13.73 21.82
CA THR A 174 17.17 -14.41 23.13
C THR A 174 15.94 -15.28 23.38
N GLU A 175 14.75 -14.87 22.94
CA GLU A 175 13.51 -15.62 23.15
C GLU A 175 13.34 -16.82 22.20
N CYS A 176 13.90 -16.75 20.99
CA CYS A 176 13.92 -17.88 20.05
C CYS A 176 14.97 -18.95 20.41
N GLY A 177 15.50 -18.96 21.63
CA GLY A 177 16.37 -20.02 22.15
C GLY A 177 17.80 -20.02 21.59
N GLY A 178 18.24 -18.91 20.98
CA GLY A 178 19.50 -18.83 20.26
C GLY A 178 19.46 -19.66 18.98
N GLY A 179 19.64 -19.01 17.83
CA GLY A 179 19.65 -19.70 16.53
C GLY A 179 20.51 -20.97 16.58
N VAL A 180 20.00 -22.06 15.99
CA VAL A 180 20.71 -23.34 15.88
C VAL A 180 22.09 -23.06 15.30
N LYS A 181 23.13 -23.26 16.10
CA LYS A 181 24.51 -23.28 15.60
C LYS A 181 24.60 -24.46 14.65
N LEU A 182 24.59 -24.17 13.36
CA LEU A 182 24.92 -25.16 12.35
C LEU A 182 26.39 -25.54 12.58
N GLU A 183 26.66 -26.83 12.73
CA GLU A 183 28.01 -27.35 12.93
C GLU A 183 28.91 -27.07 11.71
N GLU A 184 28.29 -26.80 10.56
CA GLU A 184 28.96 -26.42 9.33
C GLU A 184 28.42 -25.08 8.78
N PRO A 185 29.30 -24.18 8.29
CA PRO A 185 28.88 -22.95 7.65
C PRO A 185 28.17 -23.26 6.33
N VAL A 186 26.85 -23.13 6.30
CA VAL A 186 26.07 -23.24 5.07
C VAL A 186 26.38 -22.01 4.21
N GLN A 187 26.98 -22.25 3.04
CA GLN A 187 27.13 -21.19 2.04
C GLN A 187 25.75 -20.80 1.52
N PRO A 188 25.40 -19.50 1.50
CA PRO A 188 24.13 -19.06 0.91
C PRO A 188 24.07 -19.49 -0.56
N GLY A 189 23.19 -20.45 -0.88
CA GLY A 189 22.93 -20.89 -2.26
C GLY A 189 23.13 -22.38 -2.60
N SER A 190 23.50 -23.26 -1.65
CA SER A 190 23.80 -24.67 -1.97
C SER A 190 22.67 -25.68 -1.68
N TRP A 191 21.41 -25.36 -2.01
CA TRP A 191 20.30 -26.34 -1.93
C TRP A 191 20.21 -27.25 -3.18
N LEU A 192 21.34 -27.67 -3.72
CA LEU A 192 21.36 -28.82 -4.63
C LEU A 192 21.47 -30.08 -3.77
N VAL A 193 20.31 -30.56 -3.31
CA VAL A 193 20.20 -31.90 -2.73
C VAL A 193 20.21 -32.87 -3.91
N GLU A 194 21.29 -33.62 -4.04
CA GLU A 194 21.31 -34.86 -4.81
C GLU A 194 20.31 -35.85 -4.18
N ASP A 195 19.61 -36.57 -5.05
CA ASP A 195 18.54 -37.53 -4.79
C ASP A 195 18.71 -38.36 -3.49
N GLY A 196 17.69 -38.33 -2.64
CA GLY A 196 17.60 -39.18 -1.45
C GLY A 196 16.29 -38.96 -0.72
N GLU A 197 15.34 -39.87 -0.94
CA GLU A 197 14.05 -39.98 -0.29
C GLU A 197 14.17 -39.97 1.24
N GLU A 198 13.38 -39.14 1.93
CA GLU A 198 12.58 -39.57 3.09
C GLU A 198 11.58 -38.49 3.50
N GLU A 199 10.31 -38.88 3.45
CA GLU A 199 9.14 -38.16 3.94
C GLU A 199 9.19 -38.01 5.47
N GLN A 200 9.13 -36.79 6.00
CA GLN A 200 8.38 -36.49 7.23
C GLN A 200 7.67 -35.15 7.10
N ASN A 201 6.36 -35.25 6.81
CA ASN A 201 5.37 -34.19 6.89
C ASN A 201 5.22 -33.76 8.36
N GLU A 202 5.91 -32.71 8.77
CA GLU A 202 5.47 -31.87 9.89
C GLU A 202 4.82 -30.62 9.33
N SER A 203 3.49 -30.64 9.30
CA SER A 203 2.63 -29.51 9.02
C SER A 203 2.80 -28.46 10.11
N ILE A 204 3.81 -27.58 9.95
CA ILE A 204 3.86 -26.30 10.64
C ILE A 204 2.70 -25.46 10.10
N SER A 205 1.56 -25.59 10.76
CA SER A 205 0.45 -24.67 10.65
C SER A 205 0.97 -23.28 10.97
N ARG A 206 1.27 -22.49 9.94
CA ARG A 206 1.36 -21.05 10.06
C ARG A 206 -0.01 -20.59 10.54
N GLN A 207 -0.15 -20.44 11.85
CA GLN A 207 -1.19 -19.63 12.43
C GLN A 207 -1.06 -18.25 11.79
N ALA A 208 -1.90 -18.01 10.78
CA ALA A 208 -2.34 -16.66 10.49
C ALA A 208 -2.74 -16.05 11.84
N PRO A 209 -2.41 -14.78 12.11
CA PRO A 209 -2.88 -14.14 13.33
C PRO A 209 -4.39 -14.36 13.40
N GLU A 210 -4.82 -15.11 14.41
CA GLU A 210 -6.22 -15.36 14.68
C GLU A 210 -6.85 -13.97 14.79
N SER A 211 -7.60 -13.60 13.76
CA SER A 211 -8.67 -12.64 13.90
C SER A 211 -9.49 -13.14 15.08
N MET A 212 -9.41 -12.46 16.21
CA MET A 212 -10.30 -12.69 17.33
C MET A 212 -11.73 -12.39 16.85
N ALA A 213 -12.34 -13.39 16.23
CA ALA A 213 -13.77 -13.53 16.08
C ALA A 213 -14.31 -13.98 17.45
N GLY A 214 -14.17 -13.10 18.43
CA GLY A 214 -14.78 -13.20 19.73
C GLY A 214 -16.01 -12.31 19.73
N GLN A 215 -17.18 -12.95 19.72
CA GLN A 215 -18.49 -12.41 20.08
C GLN A 215 -19.05 -11.30 19.18
N ALA A 216 -20.09 -11.67 18.43
CA ALA A 216 -21.10 -10.75 17.92
C ALA A 216 -21.79 -10.07 19.12
N HIS A 217 -21.17 -9.02 19.62
CA HIS A 217 -21.91 -7.93 20.24
C HIS A 217 -22.56 -7.16 19.10
N ASP A 218 -23.88 -7.18 19.11
CA ASP A 218 -24.80 -6.35 18.35
C ASP A 218 -24.67 -4.88 18.83
N GLU A 219 -23.44 -4.35 18.79
CA GLU A 219 -23.17 -2.94 18.96
C GLU A 219 -23.43 -2.29 17.62
N LYS A 220 -24.56 -1.57 17.55
CA LYS A 220 -24.84 -0.60 16.48
C LYS A 220 -23.53 0.15 16.16
N PRO A 221 -23.10 0.24 14.89
CA PRO A 221 -21.94 1.04 14.55
C PRO A 221 -22.27 2.52 14.80
N GLU A 222 -22.07 2.98 16.03
CA GLU A 222 -21.94 4.39 16.37
C GLU A 222 -20.56 4.84 15.89
N ASP A 223 -20.40 5.04 14.58
CA ASP A 223 -19.39 5.96 14.08
C ASP A 223 -19.80 6.47 12.69
N ASP A 224 -20.68 7.47 12.71
CA ASP A 224 -21.07 8.31 11.56
C ASP A 224 -19.91 9.22 11.12
N PHE A 225 -18.72 8.66 10.91
CA PHE A 225 -17.58 9.43 10.39
C PHE A 225 -17.86 9.93 8.96
N PHE A 226 -18.61 9.14 8.17
CA PHE A 226 -18.96 9.46 6.79
C PHE A 226 -20.39 10.01 6.66
N PRO A 227 -20.60 11.13 5.94
CA PRO A 227 -19.58 11.99 5.35
C PRO A 227 -18.93 12.90 6.42
N PRO A 228 -17.62 13.19 6.34
CA PRO A 228 -16.97 14.08 7.31
C PRO A 228 -17.41 15.55 7.12
N LYS A 229 -17.84 16.18 8.20
CA LYS A 229 -18.12 17.63 8.22
C LYS A 229 -16.82 18.43 8.15
N CYS A 230 -16.78 19.49 7.33
CA CYS A 230 -15.63 20.38 7.27
C CYS A 230 -15.46 21.18 8.57
N ARG A 231 -14.38 20.90 9.32
CA ARG A 231 -13.98 21.64 10.55
C ARG A 231 -12.69 22.44 10.37
N CYS A 232 -12.24 22.63 9.13
CA CYS A 232 -11.04 23.41 8.83
C CYS A 232 -11.29 24.90 9.12
N ALA A 233 -10.23 25.61 9.53
CA ALA A 233 -10.28 27.05 9.80
C ALA A 233 -10.81 27.85 8.60
N GLU A 234 -10.41 27.43 7.39
CA GLU A 234 -10.96 27.92 6.13
C GLU A 234 -11.80 26.83 5.45
N GLN A 235 -12.89 27.23 4.79
CA GLN A 235 -13.71 26.29 4.03
C GLN A 235 -12.89 25.71 2.87
N CYS A 236 -12.67 24.38 2.91
CA CYS A 236 -11.88 23.69 1.89
C CYS A 236 -12.42 23.93 0.47
N SER A 237 -13.74 24.04 0.31
CA SER A 237 -14.38 24.34 -0.98
C SER A 237 -13.85 25.64 -1.62
N GLN A 238 -13.58 26.67 -0.80
CA GLN A 238 -13.07 27.97 -1.24
C GLN A 238 -11.59 27.91 -1.60
N VAL A 239 -10.76 27.33 -0.73
CA VAL A 239 -9.31 27.17 -0.95
C VAL A 239 -9.01 26.47 -2.27
N PHE A 240 -9.75 25.39 -2.57
CA PHE A 240 -9.60 24.67 -3.83
C PHE A 240 -10.07 25.47 -5.04
N TYR A 241 -11.16 26.23 -4.91
CA TYR A 241 -11.65 27.07 -6.00
C TYR A 241 -10.61 28.12 -6.41
N GLU A 242 -9.96 28.76 -5.45
CA GLU A 242 -8.91 29.75 -5.73
C GLU A 242 -7.68 29.13 -6.39
N LYS A 243 -7.23 27.95 -5.90
CA LYS A 243 -6.12 27.22 -6.51
C LYS A 243 -6.42 26.81 -7.95
N GLU A 244 -7.63 26.34 -8.23
CA GLU A 244 -8.05 26.01 -9.59
C GLU A 244 -8.12 27.24 -10.49
N LYS A 245 -8.67 28.35 -9.98
CA LYS A 245 -8.74 29.63 -10.71
C LYS A 245 -7.34 30.11 -11.09
N LYS A 246 -6.39 30.14 -10.13
CA LYS A 246 -4.98 30.49 -10.39
C LYS A 246 -4.38 29.58 -11.46
N ARG A 247 -4.57 28.26 -11.37
CA ARG A 247 -4.07 27.30 -12.37
C ARG A 247 -4.65 27.51 -13.76
N ARG A 248 -5.95 27.80 -13.87
CA ARG A 248 -6.59 28.09 -15.16
C ARG A 248 -6.00 29.36 -15.78
N ILE A 249 -5.78 30.40 -14.97
CA ILE A 249 -5.11 31.63 -15.43
C ILE A 249 -3.71 31.30 -15.95
N TYR A 250 -2.87 30.60 -15.19
CA TYR A 250 -1.52 30.21 -15.62
C TYR A 250 -1.50 29.38 -16.91
N ARG A 251 -2.49 28.50 -17.14
CA ARG A 251 -2.61 27.73 -18.39
C ARG A 251 -2.98 28.59 -19.59
N VAL A 252 -3.82 29.61 -19.39
CA VAL A 252 -4.29 30.49 -20.47
C VAL A 252 -3.25 31.56 -20.80
N THR A 253 -2.50 32.05 -19.81
CA THR A 253 -1.51 33.12 -19.97
C THR A 253 -0.13 32.64 -20.41
N GLY A 254 0.02 31.38 -20.82
CA GLY A 254 1.28 30.89 -21.37
C GLY A 254 2.37 30.68 -20.32
N GLY A 255 2.13 29.82 -19.33
CA GLY A 255 3.21 29.12 -18.62
C GLY A 255 3.94 28.14 -19.55
N GLY A 256 4.58 28.65 -20.61
CA GLY A 256 5.70 27.98 -21.24
C GLY A 256 6.94 28.32 -20.44
N TYR A 257 7.69 27.29 -20.04
CA TYR A 257 9.16 27.17 -20.02
C TYR A 257 9.59 26.17 -18.93
N TYR A 258 10.23 25.10 -19.43
CA TYR A 258 10.98 23.99 -18.81
C TYR A 258 10.19 22.93 -18.04
#